data_AF-A0A3B9Y7Q0-F1
#
_entry.id   AF-A0A3B9Y7Q0-F1
#
_cell.length_a   1.000
_cell.length_b   1.000
_cell.length_c   1.000
_cell.angle_alpha   90.00
_cell.angle_beta   90.00
_cell.angle_gamma   90.00
#
_symmetry.space_group_name_H-M   'P 1'
#
loop_
_entity.id
_entity.type
_entity.pdbx_description
1 polymer ?
#
loop_
_entity_poly.entity_id
_entity_poly.type
_entity_poly.pdbx_seq_one_letter_code
_entity_poly.pdbx_strand_id
1 'polypeptide(L)'
;MVREADKVVPNRRLTCERLRQGWSQQELAHLVGTGPDTVSRWERGLNFPHPSMCKKLCELFAKSPQELGLVKEDTAGDDRP
;
A
#
# COMPACT_ATOMS: atom_id res chain seq x y z
N MET A 1 -4.42 -8.17 -26.33
CA MET A 1 -5.68 -8.23 -25.55
C MET A 1 -5.44 -7.54 -24.23
N VAL A 2 -6.04 -6.37 -24.05
CA VAL A 2 -5.85 -5.50 -22.88
C VAL A 2 -6.48 -6.17 -21.65
N ARG A 3 -5.66 -6.49 -20.63
CA ARG A 3 -6.14 -7.11 -19.40
C ARG A 3 -7.12 -6.18 -18.69
N GLU A 4 -8.23 -6.79 -18.27
CA GLU A 4 -9.40 -6.16 -17.68
C GLU A 4 -9.04 -5.16 -16.59
N ALA A 5 -9.65 -3.99 -16.66
CA ALA A 5 -9.59 -2.95 -15.65
C ALA A 5 -10.35 -3.41 -14.40
N ASP A 6 -9.72 -4.29 -13.61
CA ASP A 6 -10.03 -4.46 -12.18
C ASP A 6 -9.97 -3.05 -11.60
N LYS A 7 -11.09 -2.55 -11.07
CA LYS A 7 -11.22 -1.16 -10.59
C LYS A 7 -10.02 -0.83 -9.71
N VAL A 8 -9.13 0.01 -10.23
CA VAL A 8 -7.92 0.43 -9.54
C VAL A 8 -8.36 1.31 -8.36
N VAL A 9 -8.48 0.71 -7.18
CA VAL A 9 -8.83 1.44 -5.96
C VAL A 9 -7.53 2.02 -5.39
N PRO A 10 -7.38 3.35 -5.32
CA PRO A 10 -6.19 3.96 -4.76
C PRO A 10 -6.07 3.61 -3.27
N ASN A 11 -4.88 3.20 -2.85
CA ASN A 11 -4.55 2.93 -1.46
C ASN A 11 -4.31 4.24 -0.70
N ARG A 12 -5.41 4.85 -0.27
CA ARG A 12 -5.38 6.07 0.54
C ARG A 12 -4.72 5.86 1.90
N ARG A 13 -4.80 4.65 2.48
CA ARG A 13 -4.25 4.35 3.81
C ARG A 13 -2.73 4.49 3.81
N LEU A 14 -2.05 3.89 2.83
CA LEU A 14 -0.60 4.03 2.66
C LEU A 14 -0.19 5.48 2.41
N THR A 15 -0.92 6.20 1.55
CA THR A 15 -0.63 7.63 1.28
C THR A 15 -0.78 8.49 2.52
N CYS A 16 -1.84 8.31 3.30
CA CYS A 16 -2.05 9.06 4.53
C CYS A 16 -0.92 8.79 5.53
N GLU A 17 -0.51 7.54 5.71
CA GLU A 17 0.55 7.23 6.68
C GLU A 17 1.91 7.79 6.24
N ARG A 18 2.23 7.69 4.95
CA ARG A 18 3.44 8.32 4.40
C ARG A 18 3.44 9.83 4.63
N LEU A 19 2.33 10.51 4.34
CA LEU A 19 2.20 11.96 4.54
C LEU A 19 2.22 12.35 6.02
N ARG A 20 1.65 11.53 6.91
CA ARG A 20 1.68 11.73 8.36
C ARG A 20 3.09 11.67 8.93
N GLN A 21 3.96 10.85 8.34
CA GLN A 21 5.39 10.81 8.67
C GLN A 21 6.20 11.92 7.98
N GLY A 22 5.58 12.72 7.11
CA GLY A 22 6.23 13.79 6.37
C GLY A 22 7.10 13.30 5.20
N TRP A 23 6.93 12.06 4.75
CA TRP A 23 7.78 11.47 3.71
C TRP A 23 7.22 11.71 2.30
N SER A 24 8.12 11.95 1.36
CA SER A 24 7.88 11.82 -0.08
C SER A 24 7.83 10.34 -0.50
N GLN A 25 7.32 10.06 -1.70
CA GLN A 25 7.36 8.71 -2.27
C GLN A 25 8.80 8.17 -2.40
N GLN A 26 9.76 9.05 -2.67
CA GLN A 26 11.18 8.69 -2.78
C GLN A 26 11.78 8.32 -1.42
N GLU A 27 11.46 9.06 -0.36
CA GLU A 27 11.94 8.74 0.98
C GLU A 27 11.38 7.41 1.47
N LEU A 28 10.07 7.18 1.31
CA LEU A 28 9.48 5.87 1.63
C LEU A 28 10.14 4.75 0.81
N ALA A 29 10.41 5.00 -0.47
CA ALA A 29 11.05 4.02 -1.34
C ALA A 29 12.47 3.67 -0.85
N HIS A 30 13.26 4.65 -0.46
CA HIS A 30 14.58 4.44 0.13
C HIS A 30 14.51 3.65 1.44
N LEU A 31 13.56 3.99 2.32
CA LEU A 31 13.37 3.32 3.62
C LEU A 31 13.05 1.82 3.47
N VAL A 32 12.26 1.43 2.46
CA VAL A 32 11.95 0.01 2.22
C VAL A 32 12.89 -0.67 1.22
N GLY A 33 13.78 0.09 0.57
CA GLY A 33 14.74 -0.40 -0.42
C GLY A 33 14.07 -0.75 -1.76
N THR A 34 13.25 0.16 -2.28
CA THR A 34 12.58 0.04 -3.58
C THR A 34 12.66 1.35 -4.39
N GLY A 35 12.02 1.39 -5.56
CA GLY A 35 11.91 2.58 -6.40
C GLY A 35 10.65 3.43 -6.10
N PRO A 36 10.72 4.76 -6.28
CA PRO A 36 9.55 5.65 -6.08
C PRO A 36 8.38 5.32 -7.01
N ASP A 37 8.64 4.80 -8.21
CA ASP A 37 7.62 4.31 -9.14
C ASP A 37 6.83 3.13 -8.56
N THR A 38 7.51 2.27 -7.80
CA THR A 38 6.90 1.10 -7.17
C THR A 38 5.99 1.53 -6.03
N VAL A 39 6.42 2.49 -5.21
CA VAL A 39 5.58 3.12 -4.19
C VAL A 39 4.35 3.79 -4.81
N SER A 40 4.53 4.56 -5.88
CA SER A 40 3.43 5.20 -6.62
C SER A 40 2.40 4.18 -7.13
N ARG A 41 2.84 3.01 -7.60
CA ARG A 41 1.94 1.92 -8.00
C ARG A 41 1.14 1.35 -6.83
N TRP A 42 1.75 1.19 -5.66
CA TRP A 42 1.03 0.72 -4.46
C TRP A 42 -0.01 1.74 -4.00
N GLU A 43 0.37 3.01 -3.92
CA GLU A 43 -0.55 4.10 -3.53
C GLU A 43 -1.72 4.26 -4.51
N ARG A 44 -1.48 4.00 -5.80
CA ARG A 44 -2.51 4.03 -6.82
C ARG A 44 -3.32 2.74 -6.89
N GLY A 45 -2.95 1.67 -6.18
CA GLY A 45 -3.62 0.37 -6.27
C GLY A 45 -3.40 -0.35 -7.61
N LEU A 46 -2.34 0.01 -8.35
CA LEU A 46 -1.98 -0.63 -9.61
C LEU A 46 -1.29 -1.98 -9.40
N ASN A 47 -0.67 -2.17 -8.25
CA ASN A 47 -0.03 -3.42 -7.84
C ASN A 47 0.04 -3.49 -6.31
N PHE A 48 0.19 -4.70 -5.77
CA PHE A 48 0.45 -4.93 -4.35
C PHE A 48 1.95 -5.23 -4.11
N PRO A 49 2.51 -4.86 -2.96
CA PRO A 49 3.88 -5.21 -2.61
C PRO A 49 4.06 -6.73 -2.44
N HIS A 50 5.28 -7.22 -2.72
CA HIS A 50 5.66 -8.59 -2.41
C HIS A 50 5.69 -8.80 -0.88
N PRO A 51 5.45 -10.03 -0.35
CA PRO A 51 5.47 -10.31 1.09
C PRO A 51 6.68 -9.74 1.86
N SER A 52 7.88 -9.81 1.27
CA SER A 52 9.11 -9.25 1.88
C SER A 52 9.01 -7.73 2.08
N MET A 53 8.34 -7.05 1.16
CA MET A 53 8.16 -5.60 1.19
C MET A 53 6.98 -5.21 2.09
N CYS A 54 5.90 -6.01 2.09
CA CYS A 54 4.83 -5.87 3.08
C CYS A 54 5.39 -5.94 4.49
N LYS A 55 6.26 -6.92 4.79
CA LYS A 55 6.90 -7.04 6.11
C LYS A 55 7.68 -5.77 6.49
N LYS A 56 8.51 -5.25 5.57
CA LYS A 56 9.23 -3.99 5.79
C LYS A 56 8.31 -2.80 6.03
N LEU A 57 7.23 -2.68 5.26
CA LEU A 57 6.23 -1.61 5.44
C LEU A 57 5.53 -1.75 6.80
N CYS A 58 5.18 -2.97 7.20
CA CYS A 58 4.55 -3.23 8.49
C CYS A 58 5.48 -2.88 9.66
N GLU A 59 6.76 -3.24 9.54
CA GLU A 59 7.79 -2.89 10.53
C GLU A 59 8.04 -1.37 10.57
N LEU A 60 8.12 -0.71 9.42
CA LEU A 60 8.37 0.72 9.31
C LEU A 60 7.23 1.57 9.90
N PHE A 61 5.98 1.19 9.63
CA PHE A 61 4.81 1.91 10.10
C PHE A 61 4.25 1.37 11.42
N ALA A 62 4.80 0.27 11.95
CA ALA A 62 4.27 -0.47 13.10
C ALA A 62 2.77 -0.80 12.94
N LYS A 63 2.37 -1.24 11.74
CA LYS A 63 0.97 -1.49 11.36
C LYS A 63 0.82 -2.78 10.57
N SER A 64 -0.38 -3.34 10.57
CA SER A 64 -0.71 -4.50 9.76
C SER A 64 -0.85 -4.15 8.26
N PRO A 65 -0.71 -5.14 7.35
CA PRO A 65 -0.98 -4.95 5.92
C PRO A 65 -2.38 -4.39 5.65
N GLN A 66 -3.38 -4.80 6.44
CA GLN A 66 -4.76 -4.34 6.40
C GLN A 66 -4.86 -2.84 6.69
N GLU A 67 -4.24 -2.39 7.78
CA GLU A 67 -4.21 -0.97 8.16
C GLU A 67 -3.47 -0.10 7.15
N LEU A 68 -2.51 -0.68 6.41
CA LEU A 68 -1.79 -0.03 5.33
C LEU A 68 -2.47 -0.18 3.96
N GLY A 69 -3.63 -0.84 3.87
CA GLY A 69 -4.36 -1.05 2.60
C GLY A 69 -3.62 -1.94 1.59
N LEU A 70 -2.73 -2.82 2.07
CA LEU A 70 -1.88 -3.71 1.27
C LEU A 70 -2.52 -5.08 1.01
N VAL A 71 -3.80 -5.24 1.36
CA VAL A 71 -4.59 -6.44 1.06
C VAL A 71 -5.79 -6.04 0.22
N LYS A 72 -6.25 -6.94 -0.65
CA LYS A 72 -7.53 -6.77 -1.34
C LYS A 72 -8.61 -6.99 -0.29
N GLU A 73 -9.25 -5.92 0.15
CA GLU A 73 -10.46 -6.02 0.96
C GLU A 73 -11.57 -6.55 0.04
N ASP A 74 -11.71 -7.88 -0.05
CA ASP A 74 -12.95 -8.47 -0.53
C ASP A 74 -14.04 -7.92 0.39
N THR A 75 -14.90 -7.08 -0.16
CA THR A 75 -15.99 -6.47 0.59
C THR A 75 -16.97 -7.57 0.98
N ALA A 76 -16.72 -8.22 2.11
CA ALA A 76 -17.64 -9.12 2.79
C ALA A 76 -17.59 -8.75 4.28
N GLY A 77 -18.44 -7.78 4.64
CA GLY A 77 -18.90 -7.41 5.98
C GLY A 77 -17.97 -7.66 7.17
N ASP A 78 -17.31 -6.61 7.66
CA ASP A 78 -17.15 -6.45 9.11
C ASP A 78 -18.50 -5.94 9.64
N ASP A 79 -19.47 -6.85 9.74
CA ASP A 79 -20.51 -6.78 10.77
C ASP A 79 -19.76 -7.06 12.07
N ARG A 80 -19.53 -6.02 12.86
CA ARG A 80 -19.00 -6.13 14.21
C ARG A 80 -20.11 -5.71 15.17
N PRO A 81 -20.36 -6.49 16.24
CA PRO A 81 -21.61 -6.49 17.00
C PRO A 81 -21.96 -5.18 17.72
#